data_AF-A0A3M1XVG3-F1
#
_entry.id   AF-A0A3M1XVG3-F1
#
_cell.length_a   1.000
_cell.length_b   1.000
_cell.length_c   1.000
_cell.angle_alpha   90.00
_cell.angle_beta   90.00
_cell.angle_gamma   90.00
#
_symmetry.space_group_name_H-M   'P 1'
#
loop_
_entity.id
_entity.type
_entity.pdbx_description
1 polymer ?
#
loop_
_entity_poly.entity_id
_entity_poly.type
_entity_poly.pdbx_seq_one_letter_code
_entity_poly.pdbx_strand_id
1 'polypeptide(L)'
;MLPSQQWARNFSIQPDDIDYLVNLLLEKETPMTSQQLARILVEKRLADEVTALEERFKNTKVYNPAESYTVGNKLVFPKFDFATAVVTDIRAGENPEYGEFDVMTVMFDDEKLKREFAFNFKQPHILNESADDLSFFSQSLTVDEILKEAGDQILQTVEDHLRTHSTLISVAQTWFPKDLMLNVDEGSLNLAEAVLDLADGGPLRTEIILEQIGGLGESHI
;
A
#
# COMPACT_ATOMS: atom_id res chain seq x y z
N MET A 1 -22.93 -1.18 5.06
CA MET A 1 -21.69 -1.55 5.76
C MET A 1 -20.60 -0.65 5.21
N LEU A 2 -19.77 -0.05 6.06
CA LEU A 2 -18.69 0.82 5.59
C LEU A 2 -17.58 -0.01 4.92
N PRO A 3 -16.97 0.46 3.83
CA PRO A 3 -15.88 -0.24 3.13
C PRO A 3 -14.71 -0.64 4.07
N SER A 4 -14.38 0.19 5.05
CA SER A 4 -13.34 0.00 6.08
C SER A 4 -13.54 -1.27 6.90
N GLN A 5 -14.77 -1.55 7.32
CA GLN A 5 -15.09 -2.75 8.08
C GLN A 5 -14.99 -4.03 7.25
N GLN A 6 -15.21 -3.94 5.93
CA GLN A 6 -14.99 -5.08 5.03
C GLN A 6 -13.50 -5.34 4.85
N TRP A 7 -12.69 -4.28 4.74
CA TRP A 7 -11.24 -4.39 4.72
C TRP A 7 -10.72 -5.09 5.97
N ALA A 8 -11.18 -4.70 7.16
CA ALA A 8 -10.85 -5.33 8.44
C ALA A 8 -11.17 -6.84 8.49
N ARG A 9 -12.36 -7.22 8.01
CA ARG A 9 -12.83 -8.61 8.03
C ARG A 9 -12.05 -9.51 7.09
N ASN A 10 -11.60 -8.96 5.97
CA ASN A 10 -10.82 -9.67 4.97
C ASN A 10 -9.31 -9.49 5.18
N PHE A 11 -8.90 -8.68 6.15
CA PHE A 11 -7.50 -8.46 6.46
C PHE A 11 -6.90 -9.73 7.05
N SER A 12 -6.01 -10.33 6.28
CA SER A 12 -5.21 -11.48 6.68
C SER A 12 -3.77 -11.20 6.27
N ILE A 13 -2.85 -11.43 7.19
CA ILE A 13 -1.41 -11.25 6.95
C ILE A 13 -0.92 -12.39 6.07
N GLN A 14 -0.28 -12.03 4.96
CA GLN A 14 0.43 -12.97 4.12
C GLN A 14 1.87 -13.14 4.63
N PRO A 15 2.53 -14.28 4.39
CA PRO A 15 3.93 -14.46 4.75
C PRO A 15 4.83 -13.32 4.22
N ASP A 16 4.62 -12.92 2.97
CA ASP A 16 5.33 -11.83 2.30
C ASP A 16 5.20 -10.47 3.01
N ASP A 17 4.14 -10.26 3.80
CA ASP A 17 3.96 -9.03 4.57
C ASP A 17 4.91 -9.00 5.77
N ILE A 18 5.11 -10.13 6.46
CA ILE A 18 6.04 -10.21 7.59
C ILE A 18 7.47 -10.14 7.08
N ASP A 19 7.79 -10.81 5.98
CA ASP A 19 9.12 -10.71 5.35
C ASP A 19 9.43 -9.26 4.95
N TYR A 20 8.44 -8.54 4.41
CA TYR A 20 8.56 -7.11 4.12
C TYR A 20 8.84 -6.27 5.39
N LEU A 21 8.11 -6.51 6.47
CA LEU A 21 8.33 -5.79 7.74
C LEU A 21 9.70 -6.12 8.36
N VAL A 22 10.17 -7.37 8.26
CA VAL A 22 11.50 -7.78 8.70
C VAL A 22 12.57 -7.06 7.88
N ASN A 23 12.46 -7.05 6.55
CA ASN A 23 13.39 -6.34 5.67
C ASN A 23 13.40 -4.84 5.97
N LEU A 24 12.24 -4.24 6.18
CA LEU A 24 12.13 -2.82 6.55
C LEU A 24 12.87 -2.53 7.87
N LEU A 25 12.70 -3.38 8.89
CA LEU A 25 13.38 -3.23 10.17
C LEU A 25 14.90 -3.42 10.04
N LEU A 26 15.34 -4.33 9.17
CA LEU A 26 16.76 -4.53 8.85
C LEU A 26 17.35 -3.31 8.15
N GLU A 27 16.66 -2.74 7.17
CA GLU A 27 17.11 -1.55 6.44
C GLU A 27 17.12 -0.28 7.30
N LYS A 28 16.12 -0.15 8.18
CA LYS A 28 15.97 1.03 9.04
C LYS A 28 16.84 0.98 10.29
N GLU A 29 17.31 -0.21 10.67
CA GLU A 29 18.11 -0.47 11.88
C GLU A 29 17.52 0.19 13.15
N THR A 30 16.19 0.40 13.18
CA THR A 30 15.50 1.09 14.27
C THR A 30 14.31 0.26 14.75
N PRO A 31 14.17 0.05 16.08
CA PRO A 31 13.01 -0.63 16.62
C PRO A 31 11.73 0.16 16.36
N MET A 32 10.65 -0.54 16.01
CA MET A 32 9.35 0.08 15.71
C MET A 32 8.22 -0.58 16.48
N THR A 33 7.17 0.18 16.83
CA THR A 33 6.01 -0.36 17.53
C THR A 33 5.10 -1.16 16.59
N SER A 34 4.29 -2.07 17.14
CA SER A 34 3.26 -2.78 16.37
C SER A 34 2.33 -1.80 15.62
N GLN A 35 2.03 -0.64 16.21
CA GLN A 35 1.18 0.39 15.58
C GLN A 35 1.82 1.01 14.35
N GLN A 36 3.13 1.31 14.41
CA GLN A 36 3.87 1.85 13.27
C GLN A 36 3.95 0.80 12.15
N LEU A 37 4.27 -0.45 12.49
CA LEU A 37 4.35 -1.53 11.51
C LEU A 37 3.00 -1.84 10.86
N ALA A 38 1.91 -1.84 11.64
CA ALA A 38 0.56 -2.00 11.13
C ALA A 38 0.18 -0.87 10.15
N ARG A 39 0.51 0.39 10.47
CA ARG A 39 0.28 1.52 9.58
C ARG A 39 1.03 1.36 8.26
N ILE A 40 2.32 1.03 8.32
CA ILE A 40 3.17 0.85 7.14
C ILE A 40 2.64 -0.29 6.27
N LEU A 41 2.15 -1.37 6.88
CA LEU A 41 1.57 -2.48 6.16
C LEU A 41 0.27 -2.10 5.43
N VAL A 42 -0.61 -1.33 6.09
CA VAL A 42 -1.84 -0.80 5.46
C VAL A 42 -1.49 0.14 4.31
N GLU A 43 -0.52 1.04 4.51
CA GLU A 43 0.00 1.96 3.48
C GLU A 43 0.51 1.20 2.26
N LYS A 44 1.36 0.19 2.48
CA LYS A 44 1.87 -0.67 1.41
C LYS A 44 0.73 -1.34 0.64
N ARG A 45 -0.22 -1.97 1.32
CA ARG A 45 -1.32 -2.68 0.65
C ARG A 45 -2.21 -1.76 -0.17
N LEU A 46 -2.51 -0.58 0.34
CA LEU A 46 -3.24 0.42 -0.44
C LEU A 46 -2.44 0.87 -1.66
N ALA A 47 -1.13 1.07 -1.53
CA ALA A 47 -0.27 1.40 -2.65
C ALA A 47 -0.20 0.27 -3.69
N ASP A 48 -0.15 -0.99 -3.25
CA ASP A 48 -0.16 -2.17 -4.12
C ASP A 48 -1.51 -2.31 -4.84
N GLU A 49 -2.63 -2.06 -4.15
CA GLU A 49 -3.97 -2.04 -4.75
C GLU A 49 -4.09 -0.94 -5.81
N VAL A 50 -3.62 0.27 -5.52
CA VAL A 50 -3.59 1.38 -6.48
C VAL A 50 -2.69 1.03 -7.66
N THR A 51 -1.49 0.52 -7.42
CA THR A 51 -0.56 0.11 -8.48
C THR A 51 -1.15 -0.99 -9.35
N ALA A 52 -1.81 -1.99 -8.76
CA ALA A 52 -2.48 -3.06 -9.50
C ALA A 52 -3.66 -2.55 -10.34
N LEU A 53 -4.42 -1.57 -9.85
CA LEU A 53 -5.44 -0.89 -10.62
C LEU A 53 -4.79 -0.11 -11.77
N GLU A 54 -3.78 0.70 -11.50
CA GLU A 54 -3.03 1.44 -12.51
C GLU A 54 -2.46 0.52 -13.58
N GLU A 55 -1.88 -0.64 -13.22
CA GLU A 55 -1.38 -1.62 -14.18
C GLU A 55 -2.48 -2.24 -15.03
N ARG A 56 -3.65 -2.58 -14.43
CA ARG A 56 -4.83 -3.05 -15.18
C ARG A 56 -5.35 -2.00 -16.15
N PHE A 57 -5.25 -0.72 -15.80
CA PHE A 57 -5.74 0.40 -16.61
C PHE A 57 -4.64 1.11 -17.42
N LYS A 58 -3.37 0.68 -17.34
CA LYS A 58 -2.20 1.34 -17.97
C LYS A 58 -2.30 1.49 -19.49
N ASN A 59 -3.05 0.59 -20.12
CA ASN A 59 -3.33 0.60 -21.56
C ASN A 59 -4.79 0.92 -21.88
N THR A 60 -5.55 1.42 -20.90
CA THR A 60 -6.98 1.66 -21.00
C THR A 60 -7.27 3.13 -20.69
N LYS A 61 -7.74 3.89 -21.68
CA LYS A 61 -8.09 5.30 -21.47
C LYS A 61 -9.54 5.42 -21.00
N VAL A 62 -9.84 6.40 -20.14
CA VAL A 62 -11.24 6.73 -19.83
C VAL A 62 -11.88 7.34 -21.08
N TYR A 63 -13.05 6.86 -21.45
CA TYR A 63 -13.78 7.43 -22.58
C TYR A 63 -14.23 8.88 -22.29
N ASN A 64 -13.78 9.78 -23.15
CA ASN A 64 -14.10 11.20 -23.16
C ASN A 64 -14.51 11.60 -24.60
N PRO A 65 -15.75 12.10 -24.81
CA PRO A 65 -16.21 12.50 -26.14
C PRO A 65 -15.37 13.60 -26.80
N ALA A 66 -14.66 14.44 -26.05
CA ALA A 66 -13.79 15.48 -26.62
C ALA A 66 -12.44 14.94 -27.13
N GLU A 67 -12.03 13.74 -26.69
CA GLU A 67 -10.75 13.16 -27.09
C GLU A 67 -10.82 12.47 -28.45
N SER A 68 -9.63 12.15 -28.97
CA SER A 68 -9.45 11.39 -30.21
C SER A 68 -9.04 9.95 -29.92
N TYR A 69 -9.59 9.01 -30.68
CA TYR A 69 -9.32 7.57 -30.54
C TYR A 69 -8.99 6.93 -31.88
N THR A 70 -8.30 5.79 -31.81
CA THR A 70 -7.91 4.98 -32.97
C THR A 70 -8.37 3.54 -32.79
N VAL A 71 -8.57 2.82 -33.90
CA VAL A 71 -8.89 1.39 -33.89
C VAL A 71 -7.82 0.63 -33.10
N GLY A 72 -8.26 -0.22 -32.16
CA GLY A 72 -7.39 -0.95 -31.25
C GLY A 72 -7.15 -0.28 -29.89
N ASN A 73 -7.61 0.96 -29.67
CA ASN A 73 -7.55 1.55 -28.32
C ASN A 73 -8.50 0.82 -27.36
N LYS A 74 -8.02 0.54 -26.15
CA LYS A 74 -8.85 0.03 -25.05
C LYS A 74 -9.37 1.21 -24.23
N LEU A 75 -10.67 1.24 -24.00
CA LEU A 75 -11.36 2.31 -23.30
C LEU A 75 -12.15 1.77 -22.10
N VAL A 76 -12.22 2.55 -21.03
CA VAL A 76 -13.09 2.30 -19.89
C VAL A 76 -14.23 3.30 -19.87
N PHE A 77 -15.45 2.83 -19.60
CA PHE A 77 -16.65 3.65 -19.59
C PHE A 77 -17.23 3.77 -18.18
N PRO A 78 -17.02 4.90 -17.48
CA PRO A 78 -17.50 5.07 -16.10
C PRO A 78 -19.02 4.97 -15.95
N LYS A 79 -19.78 5.38 -16.98
CA LYS A 79 -21.25 5.29 -17.00
C LYS A 79 -21.81 3.88 -17.23
N PHE A 80 -20.94 2.92 -17.55
CA PHE A 80 -21.28 1.51 -17.73
C PHE A 80 -20.53 0.66 -16.69
N ASP A 81 -20.56 1.05 -15.42
CA ASP A 81 -19.93 0.33 -14.31
C ASP A 81 -18.44 0.00 -14.55
N PHE A 82 -17.70 0.94 -15.16
CA PHE A 82 -16.30 0.76 -15.55
C PHE A 82 -16.06 -0.40 -16.52
N ALA A 83 -17.05 -0.73 -17.35
CA ALA A 83 -16.90 -1.72 -18.40
C ALA A 83 -15.79 -1.30 -19.37
N THR A 84 -14.98 -2.30 -19.74
CA THR A 84 -13.87 -2.13 -20.67
C THR A 84 -14.29 -2.56 -22.08
N ALA A 85 -13.86 -1.79 -23.08
CA ALA A 85 -14.14 -2.09 -24.48
C ALA A 85 -12.97 -1.74 -25.39
N VAL A 86 -12.89 -2.38 -26.54
CA VAL A 86 -11.88 -2.09 -27.56
C VAL A 86 -12.53 -1.44 -28.79
N VAL A 87 -11.92 -0.38 -29.30
CA VAL A 87 -12.35 0.27 -30.54
C VAL A 87 -12.12 -0.66 -31.73
N THR A 88 -13.19 -1.05 -32.41
CA THR A 88 -13.16 -1.95 -33.57
C THR A 88 -13.29 -1.26 -34.92
N ASP A 89 -13.94 -0.09 -34.97
CA ASP A 89 -14.21 0.64 -36.20
C ASP A 89 -14.41 2.14 -35.93
N ILE A 90 -14.17 2.99 -36.93
CA ILE A 90 -14.33 4.44 -36.84
C ILE A 90 -14.96 4.96 -38.13
N ARG A 91 -15.95 5.83 -38.02
CA ARG A 91 -16.60 6.52 -39.13
C ARG A 91 -16.80 8.00 -38.82
N ALA A 92 -16.79 8.84 -39.86
CA ALA A 92 -17.13 10.25 -39.73
C ALA A 92 -18.63 10.42 -39.45
N GLY A 93 -18.96 11.29 -38.49
CA GLY A 93 -20.31 11.71 -38.14
C GLY A 93 -20.53 13.18 -38.49
N GLU A 94 -21.67 13.49 -39.07
CA GLU A 94 -22.06 14.87 -39.31
C GLU A 94 -23.49 15.05 -38.79
N ASN A 95 -23.68 16.02 -37.90
CA ASN A 95 -25.01 16.40 -37.44
C ASN A 95 -25.23 17.90 -37.71
N PRO A 96 -26.29 18.29 -38.43
CA PRO A 96 -26.62 19.69 -38.71
C PRO A 96 -26.69 20.59 -37.47
N GLU A 97 -27.05 20.06 -36.31
CA GLU A 97 -27.15 20.84 -35.07
C GLU A 97 -25.85 20.88 -34.26
N TYR A 98 -25.01 19.84 -34.35
CA TYR A 98 -23.85 19.68 -33.48
C TYR A 98 -22.50 19.84 -34.20
N GLY A 99 -22.50 19.87 -35.53
CA GLY A 99 -21.31 19.97 -36.38
C GLY A 99 -20.66 18.61 -36.67
N GLU A 100 -19.38 18.67 -37.03
CA GLU A 100 -18.55 17.50 -37.32
C GLU A 100 -18.07 16.83 -36.02
N PHE A 101 -18.20 15.51 -35.96
CA PHE A 101 -17.63 14.65 -34.93
C PHE A 101 -17.36 13.27 -35.53
N ASP A 102 -16.62 12.42 -34.83
CA ASP A 102 -16.40 11.05 -35.31
C ASP A 102 -17.18 10.06 -34.43
N VAL A 103 -17.55 8.92 -35.00
CA VAL A 103 -18.24 7.84 -34.29
C VAL A 103 -17.34 6.62 -34.31
N MET A 104 -17.01 6.09 -33.14
CA MET A 104 -16.30 4.84 -32.98
C MET A 104 -17.28 3.72 -32.62
N THR A 105 -17.05 2.53 -33.16
CA THR A 105 -17.68 1.29 -32.70
C THR A 105 -16.74 0.61 -31.73
N VAL A 106 -17.20 0.35 -30.51
CA VAL A 106 -16.48 -0.41 -29.49
C VAL A 106 -17.12 -1.77 -29.25
N MET A 107 -16.30 -2.74 -28.86
CA MET A 107 -16.74 -4.07 -28.43
C MET A 107 -16.36 -4.25 -26.97
N PHE A 108 -17.35 -4.48 -26.11
CA PHE A 108 -17.14 -4.69 -24.67
C PHE A 108 -16.50 -6.06 -24.40
N ASP A 109 -15.70 -6.16 -23.34
CA ASP A 109 -15.05 -7.41 -22.93
C ASP A 109 -16.07 -8.39 -22.32
N ASP A 110 -17.03 -7.90 -21.53
CA ASP A 110 -18.02 -8.73 -20.81
C ASP A 110 -19.18 -9.20 -21.68
N GLU A 111 -19.51 -8.44 -22.72
CA GLU A 111 -20.57 -8.75 -23.67
C GLU A 111 -20.01 -8.62 -25.08
N LYS A 112 -20.25 -9.59 -25.97
CA LYS A 112 -19.99 -9.44 -27.43
C LYS A 112 -20.95 -8.43 -28.08
N LEU A 113 -21.34 -7.40 -27.33
CA LEU A 113 -22.20 -6.31 -27.73
C LEU A 113 -21.33 -5.21 -28.32
N LYS A 114 -21.63 -4.86 -29.57
CA LYS A 114 -21.05 -3.69 -30.22
C LYS A 114 -21.90 -2.47 -29.89
N ARG A 115 -21.27 -1.37 -29.52
CA ARG A 115 -21.94 -0.07 -29.34
C ARG A 115 -21.16 1.03 -30.02
N GLU A 116 -21.89 2.07 -30.39
CA GLU A 116 -21.32 3.25 -31.05
C GLU A 116 -21.25 4.42 -30.07
N PHE A 117 -20.14 5.16 -30.13
CA PHE A 117 -19.85 6.29 -29.26
C PHE A 117 -19.24 7.43 -30.08
N ALA A 118 -19.64 8.67 -29.77
CA ALA A 118 -19.11 9.85 -30.44
C ALA A 118 -17.78 10.31 -29.80
N PHE A 119 -16.83 10.73 -30.61
CA PHE A 119 -15.56 11.29 -30.17
C PHE A 119 -15.15 12.47 -31.08
N ASN A 120 -14.08 13.18 -30.75
CA ASN A 120 -13.76 14.48 -31.38
C ASN A 120 -14.90 15.51 -31.25
N PHE A 121 -15.74 15.39 -30.23
CA PHE A 121 -16.89 16.26 -30.00
C PHE A 121 -16.43 17.59 -29.37
N LYS A 122 -16.47 18.66 -30.16
CA LYS A 122 -15.93 19.98 -29.76
C LYS A 122 -16.82 20.77 -28.79
N GLN A 123 -18.08 20.38 -28.63
CA GLN A 123 -18.99 21.09 -27.72
C GLN A 123 -18.82 20.63 -26.26
N PRO A 124 -19.16 21.47 -25.27
CA PRO A 124 -19.12 21.08 -23.87
C PRO A 124 -20.00 19.84 -23.63
N HIS A 125 -19.42 18.82 -23.01
CA HIS A 125 -20.13 17.60 -22.64
C HIS A 125 -19.91 17.31 -21.16
N ILE A 126 -20.93 16.81 -20.46
CA ILE A 126 -20.89 16.51 -19.02
C ILE A 126 -19.75 15.54 -18.68
N LEU A 127 -19.38 14.66 -19.61
CA LEU A 127 -18.27 13.72 -19.47
C LEU A 127 -16.88 14.37 -19.59
N ASN A 128 -16.77 15.55 -20.22
CA ASN A 128 -15.49 16.25 -20.35
C ASN A 128 -15.05 16.85 -19.01
N GLU A 129 -16.02 17.24 -18.17
CA GLU A 129 -15.77 17.79 -16.82
C GLU A 129 -15.42 16.71 -15.79
N SER A 130 -15.75 15.44 -16.07
CA SER A 130 -15.51 14.30 -15.17
C SER A 130 -14.30 13.44 -15.54
N ALA A 131 -13.63 13.72 -16.68
CA ALA A 131 -12.55 12.89 -17.21
C ALA A 131 -11.23 13.01 -16.43
N ASP A 132 -11.01 14.14 -15.75
CA ASP A 132 -9.88 14.33 -14.84
C ASP A 132 -9.98 13.45 -13.57
N ASP A 133 -11.12 12.81 -13.37
CA ASP A 133 -11.45 12.11 -12.14
C ASP A 133 -11.11 10.62 -12.22
N LEU A 134 -9.90 10.28 -12.70
CA LEU A 134 -9.29 8.98 -12.39
C LEU A 134 -9.17 8.75 -10.87
N SER A 135 -9.30 9.82 -10.07
CA SER A 135 -9.48 9.78 -8.63
C SER A 135 -10.78 9.07 -8.17
N PHE A 136 -11.73 8.78 -9.06
CA PHE A 136 -12.91 7.96 -8.71
C PHE A 136 -12.58 6.48 -8.50
N PHE A 137 -11.52 5.95 -9.11
CA PHE A 137 -11.00 4.63 -8.73
C PHE A 137 -10.45 4.64 -7.30
N SER A 138 -10.06 5.83 -6.83
CA SER A 138 -9.70 6.13 -5.46
C SER A 138 -10.85 6.82 -4.71
N GLN A 139 -12.07 6.25 -4.72
CA GLN A 139 -12.91 6.24 -3.50
C GLN A 139 -12.20 5.43 -2.39
N SER A 140 -10.90 5.67 -2.24
CA SER A 140 -9.94 4.96 -1.46
C SER A 140 -10.14 5.43 -0.05
N LEU A 141 -10.63 4.51 0.77
CA LEU A 141 -10.37 4.53 2.20
C LEU A 141 -8.95 5.03 2.44
N THR A 142 -8.84 6.11 3.19
CA THR A 142 -7.53 6.58 3.63
C THR A 142 -7.00 5.62 4.69
N VAL A 143 -5.67 5.53 4.80
CA VAL A 143 -5.00 4.76 5.86
C VAL A 143 -5.56 5.11 7.24
N ASP A 144 -5.79 6.41 7.47
CA ASP A 144 -6.30 6.92 8.74
C ASP A 144 -7.75 6.46 9.00
N GLU A 145 -8.60 6.38 7.98
CA GLU A 145 -9.96 5.84 8.11
C GLU A 145 -9.95 4.33 8.41
N ILE A 146 -9.08 3.57 7.75
CA ILE A 146 -8.92 2.13 8.03
C ILE A 146 -8.44 1.93 9.45
N LEU A 147 -7.39 2.63 9.87
CA LEU A 147 -6.85 2.49 11.23
C LEU A 147 -7.83 2.98 12.30
N LYS A 148 -8.66 3.99 12.01
CA LYS A 148 -9.66 4.48 12.96
C LYS A 148 -10.79 3.48 13.19
N GLU A 149 -11.25 2.78 12.15
CA GLU A 149 -12.36 1.84 12.27
C GLU A 149 -11.93 0.39 12.56
N ALA A 150 -10.76 -0.01 12.07
CA ALA A 150 -10.27 -1.38 12.05
C ALA A 150 -8.91 -1.57 12.71
N GLY A 151 -8.30 -0.49 13.22
CA GLY A 151 -6.92 -0.50 13.70
C GLY A 151 -6.65 -1.52 14.80
N ASP A 152 -7.57 -1.69 15.75
CA ASP A 152 -7.38 -2.63 16.86
C ASP A 152 -7.27 -4.09 16.38
N GLN A 153 -8.12 -4.49 15.42
CA GLN A 153 -8.11 -5.84 14.86
C GLN A 153 -6.85 -6.07 14.01
N ILE A 154 -6.48 -5.08 13.18
CA ILE A 154 -5.27 -5.12 12.36
C ILE A 154 -4.03 -5.24 13.27
N LEU A 155 -3.98 -4.41 14.31
CA LEU A 155 -2.88 -4.36 15.27
C LEU A 155 -2.69 -5.71 15.97
N GLN A 156 -3.76 -6.30 16.50
CA GLN A 156 -3.70 -7.63 17.12
C GLN A 156 -3.20 -8.68 16.15
N THR A 157 -3.73 -8.69 14.92
CA THR A 157 -3.32 -9.64 13.89
C THR A 157 -1.83 -9.49 13.56
N VAL A 158 -1.35 -8.26 13.40
CA VAL A 158 0.07 -7.94 13.14
C VAL A 158 0.94 -8.40 14.30
N GLU A 159 0.56 -8.07 15.52
CA GLU A 159 1.34 -8.43 16.70
C GLU A 159 1.45 -9.95 16.88
N ASP A 160 0.37 -10.70 16.68
CA ASP A 160 0.37 -12.17 16.77
C ASP A 160 1.32 -12.82 15.75
N HIS A 161 1.37 -12.28 14.53
CA HIS A 161 2.26 -12.79 13.49
C HIS A 161 3.73 -12.40 13.76
N LEU A 162 3.99 -11.17 14.21
CA LEU A 162 5.34 -10.74 14.61
C LEU A 162 5.87 -11.59 15.78
N ARG A 163 5.02 -11.93 16.77
CA ARG A 163 5.38 -12.82 17.89
C ARG A 163 5.76 -14.22 17.43
N THR A 164 5.11 -14.72 16.39
CA THR A 164 5.36 -16.07 15.87
C THR A 164 6.63 -16.12 15.01
N HIS A 165 7.11 -14.98 14.52
CA HIS A 165 8.27 -14.90 13.64
C HIS A 165 9.60 -15.06 14.39
N SER A 166 10.35 -16.13 14.07
CA SER A 166 11.53 -16.52 14.84
C SER A 166 12.71 -15.54 14.78
N THR A 167 12.79 -14.69 13.76
CA THR A 167 13.89 -13.72 13.57
C THR A 167 13.66 -12.39 14.26
N LEU A 168 12.46 -12.16 14.82
CA LEU A 168 12.11 -10.93 15.51
C LEU A 168 12.13 -11.11 17.02
N ILE A 169 12.47 -10.03 17.72
CA ILE A 169 12.31 -9.89 19.17
C ILE A 169 11.42 -8.69 19.47
N SER A 170 10.74 -8.76 20.61
CA SER A 170 10.03 -7.61 21.17
C SER A 170 10.70 -7.14 22.45
N VAL A 171 11.06 -5.86 22.50
CA VAL A 171 11.60 -5.17 23.68
C VAL A 171 10.85 -3.85 23.85
N ALA A 172 10.34 -3.58 25.06
CA ALA A 172 9.62 -2.34 25.37
C ALA A 172 8.47 -2.01 24.38
N GLN A 173 7.72 -3.02 23.94
CA GLN A 173 6.63 -2.90 22.94
C GLN A 173 7.10 -2.44 21.54
N THR A 174 8.39 -2.54 21.27
CA THR A 174 8.97 -2.36 19.94
C THR A 174 9.52 -3.68 19.43
N TRP A 175 9.59 -3.80 18.11
CA TRP A 175 10.07 -4.97 17.39
C TRP A 175 11.42 -4.66 16.76
N PHE A 176 12.34 -5.62 16.83
CA PHE A 176 13.67 -5.49 16.25
C PHE A 176 14.18 -6.83 15.68
N PRO A 177 15.01 -6.82 14.62
CA PRO A 177 15.62 -8.04 14.10
C PRO A 177 16.67 -8.59 15.07
N LYS A 178 16.62 -9.89 15.34
CA LYS A 178 17.62 -10.58 16.16
C LYS A 178 19.02 -10.47 15.58
N ASP A 179 19.13 -10.48 14.26
CA ASP A 179 20.41 -10.46 13.55
C ASP A 179 21.17 -9.14 13.74
N LEU A 180 20.48 -8.06 14.13
CA LEU A 180 21.09 -6.77 14.46
C LEU A 180 21.44 -6.65 15.95
N MET A 181 21.14 -7.65 16.77
CA MET A 181 21.52 -7.62 18.18
C MET A 181 23.00 -7.94 18.35
N LEU A 182 23.66 -7.14 19.19
CA LEU A 182 24.97 -7.48 19.69
C LEU A 182 24.88 -8.73 20.57
N ASN A 183 25.78 -9.68 20.34
CA ASN A 183 25.90 -10.84 21.19
C ASN A 183 26.52 -10.42 22.53
N VAL A 184 25.88 -10.76 23.64
CA VAL A 184 26.39 -10.49 24.99
C VAL A 184 26.91 -11.79 25.56
N ASP A 185 28.22 -11.86 25.77
CA ASP A 185 28.88 -13.01 26.37
C ASP A 185 28.80 -12.99 27.91
N GLU A 186 29.11 -14.13 28.52
CA GLU A 186 29.12 -14.30 29.98
C GLU A 186 30.11 -13.36 30.69
N GLY A 187 31.22 -13.00 30.04
CA GLY A 187 32.19 -12.04 30.57
C GLY A 187 31.59 -10.64 30.71
N SER A 188 30.90 -10.16 29.67
CA SER A 188 30.19 -8.88 29.67
C SER A 188 29.07 -8.85 30.71
N LEU A 189 28.38 -9.98 30.92
CA LEU A 189 27.36 -10.12 31.97
C LEU A 189 27.97 -10.02 33.38
N ASN A 190 29.05 -10.75 33.65
CA ASN A 190 29.75 -10.74 34.94
C ASN A 190 30.32 -9.35 35.26
N LEU A 191 30.85 -8.65 34.25
CA LEU A 191 31.30 -7.27 34.40
C LEU A 191 30.13 -6.33 34.72
N ALA A 192 28.99 -6.48 34.05
CA ALA A 192 27.80 -5.69 34.34
C ALA A 192 27.28 -5.94 35.78
N GLU A 193 27.28 -7.18 36.24
CA GLU A 193 26.94 -7.54 37.62
C GLU A 193 27.89 -6.89 38.62
N ALA A 194 29.20 -6.96 38.40
CA ALA A 194 30.20 -6.29 39.25
C ALA A 194 30.00 -4.77 39.31
N VAL A 195 29.63 -4.14 38.19
CA VAL A 195 29.32 -2.70 38.13
C VAL A 195 28.07 -2.36 38.95
N LEU A 196 27.04 -3.21 38.90
CA LEU A 196 25.83 -3.05 39.72
C LEU A 196 26.11 -3.27 41.21
N ASP A 197 26.97 -4.22 41.56
CA ASP A 197 27.40 -4.47 42.95
C ASP A 197 28.16 -3.26 43.53
N LEU A 198 29.05 -2.63 42.74
CA LEU A 198 29.73 -1.39 43.15
C LEU A 198 28.75 -0.23 43.35
N ALA A 199 27.60 -0.26 42.69
CA ALA A 199 26.51 0.70 42.85
C ALA A 199 25.48 0.28 43.92
N ASP A 200 25.81 -0.69 44.78
CA ASP A 200 24.95 -1.22 45.85
C ASP A 200 23.59 -1.74 45.32
N GLY A 201 23.60 -2.29 44.09
CA GLY A 201 22.42 -2.82 43.41
C GLY A 201 21.42 -1.77 42.91
N GLY A 202 21.79 -0.48 42.91
CA GLY A 202 20.95 0.61 42.43
C GLY A 202 20.75 0.60 40.90
N PRO A 203 19.65 1.20 40.38
CA PRO A 203 19.42 1.29 38.95
C PRO A 203 20.46 2.21 38.29
N LEU A 204 21.21 1.67 37.34
CA LEU A 204 22.12 2.42 36.49
C LEU A 204 21.56 2.59 35.08
N ARG A 205 21.96 3.67 34.41
CA ARG A 205 21.63 3.86 32.99
C ARG A 205 22.49 2.95 32.12
N THR A 206 21.92 2.47 31.01
CA THR A 206 22.61 1.58 30.07
C THR A 206 23.94 2.16 29.59
N GLU A 207 24.02 3.48 29.35
CA GLU A 207 25.25 4.13 28.89
C GLU A 207 26.37 4.04 29.92
N ILE A 208 26.03 4.15 31.22
CA ILE A 208 27.00 4.05 32.32
C ILE A 208 27.51 2.61 32.42
N ILE A 209 26.62 1.62 32.35
CA ILE A 209 27.02 0.21 32.41
C ILE A 209 27.96 -0.11 31.24
N LEU A 210 27.61 0.29 30.01
CA LEU A 210 28.42 0.06 28.82
C LEU A 210 29.81 0.70 28.92
N GLU A 211 29.90 1.93 29.44
CA GLU A 211 31.18 2.60 29.66
C GLU A 211 32.06 1.85 30.68
N GLN A 212 31.46 1.40 31.80
CA GLN A 212 32.19 0.74 32.88
C GLN A 212 32.68 -0.67 32.51
N ILE A 213 31.94 -1.40 31.67
CA ILE A 213 32.39 -2.72 31.19
C ILE A 213 33.40 -2.63 30.02
N GLY A 214 33.65 -1.43 29.48
CA GLY A 214 34.58 -1.21 28.38
C GLY A 214 34.00 -1.44 26.98
N GLY A 215 32.67 -1.37 26.82
CA GLY A 215 31.94 -1.68 25.59
C GLY A 215 31.67 -3.18 25.39
N LEU A 216 30.91 -3.53 24.34
CA LEU A 216 30.52 -4.92 24.01
C LEU A 216 31.43 -5.57 22.94
N GLY A 217 32.68 -5.11 22.81
CA GLY A 217 33.62 -5.54 21.77
C GLY A 217 33.31 -4.97 20.38
N GLU A 218 34.27 -5.05 19.46
CA GLU A 218 34.04 -4.68 18.05
C GLU A 218 33.25 -5.79 17.34
N SER A 219 32.07 -5.44 16.85
CA SER A 219 31.30 -6.24 15.91
C SER A 219 32.13 -6.46 14.64
N HIS A 220 32.71 -7.65 14.48
CA HIS A 220 33.09 -8.13 13.15
C HIS A 220 31.81 -8.43 12.37
N ILE A 221 31.35 -7.43 11.63
CA ILE A 221 30.41 -7.58 10.51
C ILE A 221 31.18 -8.23 9.35
#